data_AF-A0A7S4HU05-F1
#
_entry.id   AF-A0A7S4HU05-F1
#
_cell.length_a   1.000
_cell.length_b   1.000
_cell.length_c   1.000
_cell.angle_alpha   90.00
_cell.angle_beta   90.00
_cell.angle_gamma   90.00
#
_symmetry.space_group_name_H-M   'P 1'
#
loop_
_entity.id
_entity.type
_entity.pdbx_description
1 polymer ?
#
loop_
_entity_poly.entity_id
_entity_poly.type
_entity_poly.pdbx_seq_one_letter_code
_entity_poly.pdbx_strand_id
1 'polypeptide(L)'
;QRASGSRHKRQKRKIARKPRGYWLVPSNQRSFFDEFAKNNNIKQPNDWSQVSYQQIVKAGGASIIKQYTSLSSTLEHLYPECDWKGVTIRNRVPNNYWEQVENQRKFFDEFAVRHSITSYNDWTKVAYQKVSEEGGRSILKLYPSLLSALQASYPEYNWNPKDFKTRAPNHYWEDMENQRKFLDDFARKHELREPSDWSRVTYWQIVDEGGGTLLKQYPSLVAALEAIYPEFEWDISTTRSHVPQSYWKDPSNQRKFF
;
A
#
# COMPACT_ATOMS: atom_id res chain seq x y z
N GLN A 1 -28.89 -5.77 26.76
CA GLN A 1 -27.74 -6.64 26.42
C GLN A 1 -26.92 -5.93 25.34
N ARG A 2 -25.64 -5.62 25.60
CA ARG A 2 -24.78 -4.84 24.69
C ARG A 2 -23.95 -5.79 23.83
N ALA A 3 -24.17 -5.78 22.52
CA ALA A 3 -23.29 -6.42 21.54
C ALA A 3 -22.36 -5.35 20.94
N SER A 4 -21.10 -5.36 21.38
CA SER A 4 -20.03 -4.51 20.90
C SER A 4 -19.52 -5.00 19.54
N GLY A 5 -19.84 -4.27 18.47
CA GLY A 5 -19.29 -4.48 17.13
C GLY A 5 -17.78 -4.25 17.10
N SER A 6 -17.04 -5.32 16.81
CA SER A 6 -15.59 -5.36 16.73
C SER A 6 -15.09 -4.54 15.52
N ARG A 7 -14.61 -3.32 15.77
CA ARG A 7 -13.77 -2.59 14.81
C ARG A 7 -12.49 -3.39 14.59
N HIS A 8 -12.33 -3.98 13.40
CA HIS A 8 -11.02 -4.45 12.94
C HIS A 8 -10.07 -3.26 12.76
N LYS A 9 -9.51 -2.78 13.88
CA LYS A 9 -8.27 -2.02 13.89
C LYS A 9 -7.24 -2.92 13.21
N ARG A 10 -6.74 -2.47 12.06
CA ARG A 10 -5.54 -3.05 11.44
C ARG A 10 -4.40 -2.88 12.43
N GLN A 11 -4.21 -3.89 13.27
CA GLN A 11 -3.26 -3.90 14.37
C GLN A 11 -1.89 -4.02 13.71
N LYS A 12 -1.25 -2.89 13.42
CA LYS A 12 0.19 -2.87 13.18
C LYS A 12 0.79 -3.51 14.42
N ARG A 13 1.23 -4.78 14.32
CA ARG A 13 1.96 -5.45 15.41
C ARG A 13 3.12 -4.52 15.73
N LYS A 14 3.01 -3.75 16.83
CA LYS A 14 4.14 -3.02 17.38
C LYS A 14 5.07 -4.12 17.84
N ILE A 15 6.10 -4.41 17.04
CA ILE A 15 7.14 -5.35 17.43
C ILE A 15 7.73 -4.77 18.71
N ALA A 16 7.49 -5.47 19.83
CA ALA A 16 7.96 -5.03 21.13
C ALA A 16 9.48 -4.89 21.05
N ARG A 17 10.00 -3.74 21.50
CA ARG A 17 11.45 -3.52 21.53
C ARG A 17 12.07 -4.57 22.44
N LYS A 18 12.95 -5.38 21.87
CA LYS A 18 13.69 -6.40 22.61
C LYS A 18 14.66 -5.72 23.60
N PRO A 19 14.97 -6.35 24.74
CA PRO A 19 15.92 -5.83 25.71
C PRO A 19 17.27 -5.49 25.07
N ARG A 20 18.02 -4.56 25.68
CA ARG A 20 19.41 -4.28 25.28
C ARG A 20 20.22 -5.58 25.35
N GLY A 21 21.05 -5.82 24.33
CA GLY A 21 21.87 -7.04 24.24
C GLY A 21 21.15 -8.28 23.70
N TYR A 22 19.82 -8.29 23.55
CA TYR A 22 19.08 -9.45 23.04
C TYR A 22 19.61 -9.94 21.68
N TRP A 23 19.92 -9.01 20.79
CA TRP A 23 20.43 -9.31 19.45
C TRP A 23 21.94 -9.58 19.41
N LEU A 24 22.67 -9.48 20.50
CA LEU A 24 24.09 -9.89 20.56
C LEU A 24 24.25 -11.41 20.70
N VAL A 25 23.18 -12.11 21.06
CA VAL A 25 23.18 -13.57 21.24
C VAL A 25 22.88 -14.26 19.90
N PRO A 26 23.81 -15.05 19.32
CA PRO A 26 23.62 -15.67 18.01
C PRO A 26 22.39 -16.60 17.92
N SER A 27 22.05 -17.30 19.00
CA SER A 27 20.85 -18.16 19.04
C SER A 27 19.56 -17.35 18.84
N ASN A 28 19.45 -16.16 19.42
CA ASN A 28 18.30 -15.27 19.21
C ASN A 28 18.23 -14.77 17.77
N GLN A 29 19.39 -14.51 17.15
CA GLN A 29 19.45 -14.11 15.75
C GLN A 29 19.02 -15.25 14.82
N ARG A 30 19.50 -16.48 15.08
CA ARG A 30 19.09 -17.67 14.35
C ARG A 30 17.59 -17.92 14.47
N SER A 31 17.03 -17.91 15.68
CA SER A 31 15.58 -18.09 15.88
C SER A 31 14.75 -17.05 15.11
N PHE A 32 15.23 -15.81 14.99
CA PHE A 32 14.58 -14.81 14.15
C PHE A 32 14.57 -15.21 12.68
N PHE A 33 15.70 -15.65 12.12
CA PHE A 33 15.77 -16.04 10.71
C PHE A 33 15.02 -17.36 10.44
N ASP A 34 14.94 -18.28 11.40
CA ASP A 34 14.11 -19.49 11.32
C ASP A 34 12.61 -19.12 11.24
N GLU A 35 12.15 -18.23 12.13
CA GLU A 35 10.77 -17.75 12.11
C GLU A 35 10.47 -16.95 10.82
N PHE A 36 11.44 -16.14 10.38
CA PHE A 36 11.33 -15.38 9.14
C PHE A 36 11.23 -16.30 7.92
N ALA A 37 12.07 -17.34 7.83
CA ALA A 37 12.06 -18.31 6.76
C ALA A 37 10.73 -19.04 6.69
N LYS A 38 10.22 -19.50 7.84
CA LYS A 38 8.90 -20.14 7.94
C LYS A 38 7.77 -19.23 7.48
N ASN A 39 7.77 -17.97 7.91
CA ASN A 39 6.71 -17.00 7.57
C ASN A 39 6.75 -16.54 6.10
N ASN A 40 7.91 -16.62 5.44
CA ASN A 40 8.09 -16.21 4.04
C ASN A 40 8.24 -17.41 3.09
N ASN A 41 7.96 -18.64 3.56
CA ASN A 41 8.04 -19.88 2.78
C ASN A 41 9.40 -20.07 2.09
N ILE A 42 10.49 -19.75 2.80
CA ILE A 42 11.88 -19.95 2.37
C ILE A 42 12.27 -21.36 2.81
N LYS A 43 12.52 -22.26 1.85
CA LYS A 43 12.77 -23.68 2.10
C LYS A 43 14.22 -24.10 1.89
N GLN A 44 14.95 -23.37 1.06
CA GLN A 44 16.33 -23.69 0.69
C GLN A 44 17.20 -22.42 0.61
N PRO A 45 18.54 -22.54 0.71
CA PRO A 45 19.45 -21.39 0.66
C PRO A 45 19.20 -20.43 -0.52
N ASN A 46 18.87 -20.97 -1.69
CA ASN A 46 18.62 -20.15 -2.88
C ASN A 46 17.37 -19.27 -2.80
N ASP A 47 16.40 -19.61 -1.96
CA ASP A 47 15.18 -18.81 -1.79
C ASP A 47 15.47 -17.47 -1.09
N TRP A 48 16.59 -17.35 -0.36
CA TRP A 48 17.05 -16.09 0.25
C TRP A 48 17.39 -15.03 -0.79
N SER A 49 17.63 -15.40 -2.04
CA SER A 49 17.78 -14.47 -3.17
C SER A 49 16.56 -13.56 -3.36
N GLN A 50 15.38 -14.01 -2.92
CA GLN A 50 14.12 -13.28 -3.08
C GLN A 50 13.84 -12.32 -1.93
N VAL A 51 14.63 -12.39 -0.85
CA VAL A 51 14.41 -11.60 0.36
C VAL A 51 15.03 -10.22 0.21
N SER A 52 14.19 -9.19 0.38
CA SER A 52 14.63 -7.80 0.42
C SER A 52 15.07 -7.40 1.82
N TYR A 53 16.04 -6.49 1.89
CA TYR A 53 16.44 -5.82 3.14
C TYR A 53 15.23 -5.23 3.89
N GLN A 54 14.24 -4.69 3.18
CA GLN A 54 13.05 -4.12 3.81
C GLN A 54 12.14 -5.15 4.47
N GLN A 55 12.02 -6.35 3.90
CA GLN A 55 11.24 -7.44 4.52
C GLN A 55 11.84 -7.80 5.89
N ILE A 56 13.17 -7.91 5.98
CA ILE A 56 13.88 -8.18 7.23
C ILE A 56 13.70 -7.04 8.23
N VAL A 57 13.86 -5.78 7.80
CA VAL A 57 13.65 -4.61 8.67
C VAL A 57 12.22 -4.55 9.21
N LYS A 58 11.22 -4.81 8.35
CA LYS A 58 9.81 -4.84 8.76
C LYS A 58 9.49 -5.97 9.74
N ALA A 59 10.18 -7.11 9.62
CA ALA A 59 10.07 -8.20 10.57
C ALA A 59 10.78 -7.91 11.91
N GLY A 60 11.57 -6.83 11.99
CA GLY A 60 12.28 -6.42 13.21
C GLY A 60 13.77 -6.81 13.23
N GLY A 61 14.29 -7.38 12.14
CA GLY A 61 15.69 -7.82 12.01
C GLY A 61 16.69 -6.70 11.74
N ALA A 62 16.26 -5.43 11.77
CA ALA A 62 17.12 -4.28 11.47
C ALA A 62 18.38 -4.20 12.35
N SER A 63 18.29 -4.65 13.61
CA SER A 63 19.43 -4.66 14.53
C SER A 63 20.38 -5.83 14.29
N ILE A 64 19.93 -6.91 13.66
CA ILE A 64 20.75 -8.08 13.37
C ILE A 64 21.62 -7.78 12.16
N ILE A 65 21.00 -7.34 11.05
CA ILE A 65 21.70 -7.00 9.80
C ILE A 65 22.68 -5.83 9.93
N LYS A 66 22.57 -5.01 10.97
CA LYS A 66 23.55 -3.94 11.29
C LYS A 66 24.83 -4.46 11.95
N GLN A 67 24.80 -5.66 12.53
CA GLN A 67 25.97 -6.28 13.16
C GLN A 67 26.89 -6.95 12.14
N TYR A 68 26.39 -7.18 10.92
CA TYR A 68 27.10 -7.84 9.84
C TYR A 68 27.26 -6.90 8.63
N THR A 69 28.18 -7.23 7.73
CA THR A 69 28.44 -6.44 6.51
C THR A 69 27.34 -6.59 5.47
N SER A 70 26.69 -7.76 5.40
CA SER A 70 25.61 -8.06 4.47
C SER A 70 24.67 -9.15 5.00
N LEU A 71 23.54 -9.35 4.32
CA LEU A 71 22.66 -10.49 4.58
C LEU A 71 23.39 -11.81 4.32
N SER A 72 24.22 -11.88 3.27
CA SER A 72 25.06 -13.06 2.99
C SER A 72 25.96 -13.41 4.17
N SER A 73 26.71 -12.42 4.66
CA SER A 73 27.59 -12.60 5.82
C SER A 73 26.82 -13.00 7.09
N THR A 74 25.60 -12.48 7.26
CA THR A 74 24.73 -12.85 8.39
C THR A 74 24.34 -14.33 8.31
N LEU A 75 23.89 -14.79 7.13
CA LEU A 75 23.41 -16.16 6.94
C LEU A 75 24.55 -17.17 6.96
N GLU A 76 25.71 -16.87 6.37
CA GLU A 76 26.92 -17.70 6.45
C GLU A 76 27.38 -17.88 7.90
N HIS A 77 27.29 -16.84 8.72
CA HIS A 77 27.67 -16.91 10.13
C HIS A 77 26.67 -17.68 11.00
N LEU A 78 25.37 -17.52 10.75
CA LEU A 78 24.31 -18.16 11.55
C LEU A 78 24.02 -19.60 11.14
N TYR A 79 24.31 -19.95 9.88
CA TYR A 79 24.07 -21.27 9.30
C TYR A 79 25.35 -21.79 8.61
N PRO A 80 26.45 -22.02 9.36
CA PRO A 80 27.70 -22.54 8.79
C PRO A 80 27.55 -23.96 8.23
N GLU A 81 26.49 -24.68 8.59
CA GLU A 81 26.16 -26.01 8.07
C GLU A 81 25.55 -25.99 6.67
N CYS A 82 25.08 -24.84 6.18
CA CYS A 82 24.50 -24.72 4.85
C CYS A 82 25.58 -24.38 3.80
N ASP A 83 25.49 -24.98 2.62
CA ASP A 83 26.34 -24.58 1.50
C ASP A 83 25.80 -23.31 0.85
N TRP A 84 26.45 -22.19 1.16
CA TRP A 84 26.15 -20.88 0.59
C TRP A 84 26.93 -20.61 -0.70
N LYS A 85 27.84 -21.51 -1.13
CA LYS A 85 28.62 -21.30 -2.36
C LYS A 85 27.70 -21.36 -3.58
N GLY A 86 27.71 -20.28 -4.36
CA GLY A 86 26.85 -20.14 -5.54
C GLY A 86 25.43 -19.63 -5.25
N VAL A 87 25.06 -19.41 -3.99
CA VAL A 87 23.79 -18.79 -3.63
C VAL A 87 23.87 -17.29 -3.89
N THR A 88 23.03 -16.78 -4.79
CA THR A 88 22.99 -15.34 -5.10
C THR A 88 22.09 -14.61 -4.10
N ILE A 89 22.63 -14.18 -2.97
CA ILE A 89 21.90 -13.33 -2.02
C ILE A 89 21.90 -11.89 -2.56
N ARG A 90 20.73 -11.24 -2.57
CA ARG A 90 20.59 -9.84 -2.98
C ARG A 90 21.44 -8.93 -2.09
N ASN A 91 22.65 -8.63 -2.55
CA ASN A 91 23.56 -7.69 -1.92
C ASN A 91 23.21 -6.24 -2.27
N ARG A 92 23.77 -5.30 -1.51
CA ARG A 92 23.68 -3.88 -1.84
C ARG A 92 24.33 -3.65 -3.20
N VAL A 93 23.52 -3.23 -4.18
CA VAL A 93 24.02 -2.91 -5.51
C VAL A 93 24.93 -1.67 -5.47
N PRO A 94 25.89 -1.52 -6.40
CA PRO A 94 26.75 -0.34 -6.49
C PRO A 94 25.94 0.96 -6.61
N ASN A 95 26.60 2.08 -6.30
CA ASN A 95 26.05 3.40 -6.60
C ASN A 95 25.76 3.48 -8.12
N ASN A 96 24.64 4.11 -8.48
CA ASN A 96 24.15 4.29 -9.85
C ASN A 96 23.71 3.00 -10.59
N TYR A 97 23.73 1.82 -9.93
CA TYR A 97 23.26 0.57 -10.54
C TYR A 97 21.84 0.69 -11.13
N TRP A 98 20.93 1.35 -10.41
CA TRP A 98 19.56 1.55 -10.83
C TRP A 98 19.37 2.66 -11.85
N GLU A 99 20.39 3.47 -12.16
CA GLU A 99 20.31 4.48 -13.22
C GLU A 99 20.35 3.84 -14.62
N GLN A 100 20.91 2.63 -14.73
CA GLN A 100 20.93 1.84 -15.96
C GLN A 100 19.56 1.17 -16.18
N VAL A 101 18.90 1.46 -17.30
CA VAL A 101 17.55 0.97 -17.61
C VAL A 101 17.53 -0.56 -17.73
N GLU A 102 18.60 -1.18 -18.20
CA GLU A 102 18.75 -2.63 -18.34
C GLU A 102 18.61 -3.35 -16.99
N ASN A 103 19.17 -2.75 -15.93
CA ASN A 103 19.05 -3.28 -14.58
C ASN A 103 17.63 -3.12 -14.03
N GLN A 104 16.96 -2.02 -14.35
CA GLN A 104 15.56 -1.80 -13.97
C GLN A 104 14.65 -2.82 -14.66
N ARG A 105 14.87 -3.06 -15.96
CA ARG A 105 14.14 -4.04 -16.75
C ARG A 105 14.32 -5.44 -16.20
N LYS A 106 15.57 -5.86 -15.93
CA LYS A 106 15.85 -7.16 -15.31
C LYS A 106 15.08 -7.35 -13.99
N PHE A 107 15.02 -6.32 -13.16
CA PHE A 107 14.22 -6.37 -11.93
C PHE A 107 12.72 -6.54 -12.22
N PHE A 108 12.16 -5.79 -13.17
CA PHE A 108 10.75 -5.90 -13.51
C PHE A 108 10.41 -7.24 -14.19
N ASP A 109 11.31 -7.83 -14.97
CA ASP A 109 11.14 -9.14 -15.58
C ASP A 109 11.10 -10.24 -14.50
N GLU A 110 12.05 -10.23 -13.56
CA GLU A 110 12.03 -11.14 -12.40
C GLU A 110 10.76 -10.97 -11.56
N PHE A 111 10.33 -9.72 -11.36
CA PHE A 111 9.09 -9.41 -10.64
C PHE A 111 7.87 -9.95 -11.39
N ALA A 112 7.83 -9.81 -12.71
CA ALA A 112 6.75 -10.29 -13.55
C ALA A 112 6.61 -11.80 -13.47
N VAL A 113 7.72 -12.54 -13.60
CA VAL A 113 7.75 -14.00 -13.43
C VAL A 113 7.23 -14.40 -12.05
N ARG A 114 7.70 -13.74 -10.98
CA ARG A 114 7.30 -14.08 -9.60
C ARG A 114 5.82 -13.87 -9.34
N HIS A 115 5.22 -12.82 -9.92
CA HIS A 115 3.82 -12.47 -9.72
C HIS A 115 2.91 -12.93 -10.86
N SER A 116 3.41 -13.80 -11.76
CA SER A 116 2.66 -14.32 -12.91
C SER A 116 2.03 -13.21 -13.77
N ILE A 117 2.77 -12.11 -13.97
CA ILE A 117 2.39 -10.99 -14.82
C ILE A 117 2.81 -11.35 -16.24
N THR A 118 1.84 -11.75 -17.06
CA THR A 118 2.09 -12.23 -18.43
C THR A 118 1.76 -11.18 -19.49
N SER A 119 1.01 -10.14 -19.13
CA SER A 119 0.61 -9.07 -20.04
C SER A 119 0.90 -7.69 -19.46
N TYR A 120 1.07 -6.69 -20.33
CA TYR A 120 1.22 -5.29 -19.90
C TYR A 120 0.03 -4.81 -19.05
N ASN A 121 -1.17 -5.32 -19.36
CA ASN A 121 -2.39 -4.96 -18.64
C ASN A 121 -2.37 -5.47 -17.19
N ASP A 122 -1.66 -6.56 -16.88
CA ASP A 122 -1.56 -7.06 -15.51
C ASP A 122 -0.75 -6.13 -14.60
N TRP A 123 0.15 -5.32 -15.15
CA TRP A 123 0.88 -4.29 -14.40
C TRP A 123 -0.04 -3.22 -13.81
N THR A 124 -1.21 -2.97 -14.42
CA THR A 124 -2.20 -2.00 -13.90
C THR A 124 -2.76 -2.43 -12.54
N LYS A 125 -2.74 -3.73 -12.24
CA LYS A 125 -3.21 -4.32 -10.99
C LYS A 125 -2.12 -4.30 -9.91
N VAL A 126 -0.87 -4.00 -10.29
CA VAL A 126 0.27 -4.02 -9.36
C VAL A 126 0.31 -2.71 -8.56
N ALA A 127 0.22 -2.84 -7.24
CA ALA A 127 0.36 -1.70 -6.35
C ALA A 127 1.82 -1.21 -6.29
N TYR A 128 2.04 0.09 -6.40
CA TYR A 128 3.33 0.77 -6.16
C TYR A 128 4.04 0.24 -4.90
N GLN A 129 3.26 0.06 -3.83
CA GLN A 129 3.77 -0.40 -2.54
C GLN A 129 4.36 -1.81 -2.60
N LYS A 130 3.77 -2.71 -3.40
CA LYS A 130 4.24 -4.09 -3.58
C LYS A 130 5.63 -4.09 -4.23
N VAL A 131 5.81 -3.33 -5.30
CA VAL A 131 7.10 -3.17 -5.99
C VAL A 131 8.15 -2.57 -5.06
N SER A 132 7.79 -1.54 -4.28
CA SER A 132 8.69 -0.92 -3.31
C SER A 132 9.17 -1.91 -2.23
N GLU A 133 8.30 -2.81 -1.77
CA GLU A 133 8.60 -3.76 -0.68
C GLU A 133 9.47 -4.92 -1.14
N GLU A 134 9.38 -5.29 -2.42
CA GLU A 134 10.13 -6.41 -3.02
C GLU A 134 11.44 -6.00 -3.69
N GLY A 135 11.97 -4.83 -3.32
CA GLY A 135 13.30 -4.36 -3.73
C GLY A 135 13.30 -3.26 -4.78
N GLY A 136 12.15 -2.91 -5.36
CA GLY A 136 12.04 -1.89 -6.40
C GLY A 136 12.07 -0.45 -5.88
N ARG A 137 12.20 -0.22 -4.57
CA ARG A 137 12.15 1.15 -3.99
C ARG A 137 13.20 2.08 -4.59
N SER A 138 14.39 1.59 -4.90
CA SER A 138 15.44 2.43 -5.48
C SER A 138 15.10 2.85 -6.90
N ILE A 139 14.56 1.93 -7.72
CA ILE A 139 14.05 2.25 -9.06
C ILE A 139 12.92 3.28 -8.96
N LEU A 140 11.94 3.03 -8.08
CA LEU A 140 10.78 3.90 -7.91
C LEU A 140 11.12 5.31 -7.40
N LYS A 141 12.32 5.55 -6.85
CA LYS A 141 12.77 6.90 -6.47
C LYS A 141 13.26 7.71 -7.67
N LEU A 142 13.67 7.05 -8.76
CA LEU A 142 14.15 7.70 -9.97
C LEU A 142 13.00 8.25 -10.82
N TYR A 143 11.77 7.79 -10.55
CA TYR A 143 10.60 8.10 -11.36
C TYR A 143 9.46 8.68 -10.52
N PRO A 144 8.61 9.56 -11.10
CA PRO A 144 7.45 10.10 -10.40
C PRO A 144 6.39 9.05 -10.05
N SER A 145 6.32 7.93 -10.79
CA SER A 145 5.31 6.90 -10.62
C SER A 145 5.79 5.52 -11.07
N LEU A 146 5.06 4.45 -10.68
CA LEU A 146 5.30 3.10 -11.21
C LEU A 146 5.12 3.06 -12.74
N LEU A 147 4.10 3.76 -13.25
CA LEU A 147 3.86 3.88 -14.69
C LEU A 147 5.09 4.47 -15.40
N SER A 148 5.65 5.56 -14.89
CA SER A 148 6.83 6.21 -15.48
C SER A 148 8.06 5.29 -15.47
N ALA A 149 8.23 4.50 -14.40
CA ALA A 149 9.31 3.50 -14.34
C ALA A 149 9.13 2.37 -15.36
N LEU A 150 7.89 1.91 -15.57
CA LEU A 150 7.55 0.89 -16.56
C LEU A 150 7.71 1.42 -17.99
N GLN A 151 7.28 2.65 -18.28
CA GLN A 151 7.48 3.31 -19.58
C GLN A 151 8.95 3.43 -19.94
N ALA A 152 9.81 3.77 -18.98
CA ALA A 152 11.25 3.84 -19.19
C ALA A 152 11.88 2.45 -19.41
N SER A 153 11.40 1.43 -18.67
CA SER A 153 11.95 0.07 -18.75
C SER A 153 11.45 -0.75 -19.94
N TYR A 154 10.28 -0.38 -20.47
CA TYR A 154 9.56 -1.10 -21.51
C TYR A 154 8.95 -0.12 -22.54
N PRO A 155 9.79 0.67 -23.25
CA PRO A 155 9.32 1.68 -24.18
C PRO A 155 8.58 1.10 -25.40
N GLU A 156 8.76 -0.19 -25.68
CA GLU A 156 8.08 -0.92 -26.76
C GLU A 156 6.58 -1.17 -26.50
N TYR A 157 6.11 -1.07 -25.26
CA TYR A 157 4.69 -1.23 -24.95
C TYR A 157 3.97 0.12 -24.93
N ASN A 158 2.73 0.12 -25.44
CA ASN A 158 1.88 1.30 -25.40
C ASN A 158 1.19 1.41 -24.03
N TRP A 159 1.84 2.09 -23.08
CA TRP A 159 1.31 2.33 -21.75
C TRP A 159 0.27 3.46 -21.76
N ASN A 160 -1.00 3.12 -21.58
CA ASN A 160 -2.06 4.11 -21.44
C ASN A 160 -2.21 4.55 -19.97
N PRO A 161 -1.98 5.83 -19.64
CA PRO A 161 -2.06 6.31 -18.25
C PRO A 161 -3.40 6.10 -17.59
N LYS A 162 -4.49 6.02 -18.36
CA LYS A 162 -5.85 5.81 -17.84
C LYS A 162 -6.04 4.42 -17.23
N ASP A 163 -5.23 3.46 -17.65
CA ASP A 163 -5.32 2.08 -17.16
C ASP A 163 -4.64 1.94 -15.78
N PHE A 164 -3.78 2.89 -15.42
CA PHE A 164 -3.13 2.93 -14.12
C PHE A 164 -3.94 3.76 -13.14
N LYS A 165 -4.26 3.16 -11.99
CA LYS A 165 -4.77 3.90 -10.83
C LYS A 165 -3.65 4.81 -10.30
N THR A 166 -3.51 6.00 -10.88
CA THR A 166 -2.52 6.98 -10.45
C THR A 166 -2.95 7.58 -9.11
N ARG A 167 -2.00 7.72 -8.19
CA ARG A 167 -2.25 8.52 -6.99
C ARG A 167 -2.37 9.98 -7.45
N ALA A 168 -3.42 10.63 -6.99
CA ALA A 168 -3.54 12.08 -7.11
C ALA A 168 -2.24 12.75 -6.60
N PRO A 169 -1.74 13.80 -7.29
CA PRO A 169 -0.57 14.56 -6.85
C PRO A 169 -0.67 15.01 -5.38
N ASN A 170 0.48 15.33 -4.77
CA ASN A 170 0.48 15.97 -3.45
C ASN A 170 -0.35 17.26 -3.50
N HIS A 171 -1.14 17.50 -2.45
CA HIS A 171 -2.08 18.64 -2.34
C HIS A 171 -3.23 18.68 -3.36
N TYR A 172 -3.35 17.71 -4.28
CA TYR A 172 -4.43 17.68 -5.27
C TYR A 172 -5.83 17.76 -4.63
N TRP A 173 -6.02 17.06 -3.51
CA TRP A 173 -7.28 17.04 -2.78
C TRP A 173 -7.47 18.24 -1.86
N GLU A 174 -6.49 19.12 -1.67
CA GLU A 174 -6.69 20.35 -0.88
C GLU A 174 -7.47 21.40 -1.69
N ASP A 175 -7.45 21.28 -3.01
CA ASP A 175 -8.21 22.11 -3.93
C ASP A 175 -9.67 21.63 -4.05
N MET A 176 -10.60 22.48 -3.67
CA MET A 176 -12.04 22.21 -3.69
C MET A 176 -12.56 21.93 -5.11
N GLU A 177 -11.98 22.54 -6.15
CA GLU A 177 -12.39 22.33 -7.54
C GLU A 177 -12.10 20.89 -7.97
N ASN A 178 -10.94 20.36 -7.57
CA ASN A 178 -10.57 18.97 -7.83
C ASN A 178 -11.47 17.97 -7.09
N GLN A 179 -11.91 18.33 -5.88
CA GLN A 179 -12.84 17.50 -5.12
C GLN A 179 -14.22 17.45 -5.80
N ARG A 180 -14.75 18.60 -6.21
CA ARG A 180 -16.00 18.73 -6.95
C ARG A 180 -15.95 17.96 -8.25
N LYS A 181 -14.93 18.20 -9.07
CA LYS A 181 -14.74 17.51 -10.35
C LYS A 181 -14.74 15.99 -10.21
N PHE A 182 -14.06 15.47 -9.19
CA PHE A 182 -14.05 14.04 -8.93
C PHE A 182 -15.44 13.50 -8.57
N LEU A 183 -16.18 14.17 -7.68
CA LEU A 183 -17.54 13.74 -7.31
C LEU A 183 -18.53 13.90 -8.47
N ASP A 184 -18.36 14.89 -9.35
CA ASP A 184 -19.15 15.06 -10.57
C ASP A 184 -18.91 13.92 -11.56
N ASP A 185 -17.65 13.56 -11.78
CA ASP A 185 -17.27 12.42 -12.61
C ASP A 185 -17.82 11.11 -12.05
N PHE A 186 -17.76 10.94 -10.72
CA PHE A 186 -18.34 9.81 -10.01
C PHE A 186 -19.86 9.77 -10.18
N ALA A 187 -20.55 10.89 -9.96
CA ALA A 187 -22.00 11.01 -10.10
C ALA A 187 -22.46 10.67 -11.51
N ARG A 188 -21.78 11.22 -12.52
CA ARG A 188 -22.05 10.93 -13.94
C ARG A 188 -21.85 9.45 -14.26
N LYS A 189 -20.78 8.83 -13.75
CA LYS A 189 -20.46 7.42 -14.01
C LYS A 189 -21.45 6.45 -13.35
N HIS A 190 -21.97 6.80 -12.17
CA HIS A 190 -22.93 6.00 -11.40
C HIS A 190 -24.39 6.46 -11.58
N GLU A 191 -24.64 7.31 -12.59
CA GLU A 191 -25.94 7.84 -12.95
C GLU A 191 -26.70 8.45 -11.76
N LEU A 192 -25.98 9.13 -10.86
CA LEU A 192 -26.55 9.88 -9.74
C LEU A 192 -27.04 11.22 -10.29
N ARG A 193 -28.35 11.41 -10.36
CA ARG A 193 -28.98 12.60 -10.94
C ARG A 193 -29.53 13.53 -9.87
N GLU A 194 -29.91 12.99 -8.72
CA GLU A 194 -30.52 13.73 -7.62
C GLU A 194 -29.71 13.55 -6.32
N PRO A 195 -29.78 14.51 -5.37
CA PRO A 195 -29.11 14.38 -4.07
C PRO A 195 -29.48 13.09 -3.31
N SER A 196 -30.71 12.61 -3.47
CA SER A 196 -31.22 11.36 -2.88
C SER A 196 -30.50 10.10 -3.40
N ASP A 197 -29.97 10.13 -4.63
CA ASP A 197 -29.25 8.99 -5.23
C ASP A 197 -27.97 8.66 -4.45
N TRP A 198 -27.37 9.63 -3.75
CA TRP A 198 -26.18 9.40 -2.93
C TRP A 198 -26.41 8.45 -1.76
N SER A 199 -27.68 8.17 -1.40
CA SER A 199 -28.04 7.14 -0.42
C SER A 199 -27.66 5.72 -0.83
N ARG A 200 -27.57 5.44 -2.14
CA ARG A 200 -27.13 4.15 -2.69
C ARG A 200 -25.61 4.02 -2.77
N VAL A 201 -24.88 5.11 -2.57
CA VAL A 201 -23.42 5.14 -2.64
C VAL A 201 -22.79 4.73 -1.31
N THR A 202 -21.97 3.69 -1.38
CA THR A 202 -21.17 3.22 -0.26
C THR A 202 -19.84 3.97 -0.19
N TYR A 203 -19.30 4.08 1.03
CA TYR A 203 -17.96 4.64 1.26
C TYR A 203 -16.89 3.93 0.42
N TRP A 204 -17.00 2.61 0.24
CA TRP A 204 -16.01 1.81 -0.48
C TRP A 204 -16.02 2.04 -1.98
N GLN A 205 -17.18 2.29 -2.61
CA GLN A 205 -17.25 2.62 -4.04
C GLN A 205 -16.41 3.87 -4.37
N ILE A 206 -16.49 4.90 -3.54
CA ILE A 206 -15.68 6.12 -3.73
C ILE A 206 -14.19 5.85 -3.49
N VAL A 207 -13.85 5.02 -2.48
CA VAL A 207 -12.45 4.66 -2.19
C VAL A 207 -11.83 3.86 -3.33
N ASP A 208 -12.56 2.91 -3.91
CA ASP A 208 -12.08 2.02 -4.97
C ASP A 208 -11.79 2.77 -6.29
N GLU A 209 -12.43 3.92 -6.46
CA GLU A 209 -12.25 4.85 -7.57
C GLU A 209 -11.26 5.99 -7.27
N GLY A 210 -10.59 5.96 -6.11
CA GLY A 210 -9.48 6.89 -5.80
C GLY A 210 -9.85 8.08 -4.92
N GLY A 211 -11.12 8.22 -4.53
CA GLY A 211 -11.61 9.28 -3.63
C GLY A 211 -11.26 9.06 -2.15
N GLY A 212 -10.50 8.01 -1.81
CA GLY A 212 -10.20 7.67 -0.42
C GLY A 212 -9.34 8.69 0.34
N THR A 213 -8.62 9.58 -0.36
CA THR A 213 -7.89 10.70 0.29
C THR A 213 -8.81 11.91 0.47
N LEU A 214 -9.71 12.20 -0.48
CA LEU A 214 -10.78 13.19 -0.35
C LEU A 214 -11.62 12.88 0.89
N LEU A 215 -12.13 11.65 1.00
CA LEU A 215 -13.03 11.26 2.11
C LEU A 215 -12.39 11.33 3.50
N LYS A 216 -11.05 11.36 3.60
CA LYS A 216 -10.36 11.53 4.90
C LYS A 216 -10.37 12.97 5.40
N GLN A 217 -10.59 13.93 4.53
CA GLN A 217 -10.68 15.34 4.91
C GLN A 217 -12.00 15.66 5.60
N TYR A 218 -12.99 14.79 5.43
CA TYR A 218 -14.33 14.97 5.96
C TYR A 218 -14.68 13.92 7.00
N PRO A 219 -15.49 14.27 8.02
CA PRO A 219 -15.93 13.31 9.03
C PRO A 219 -16.92 12.27 8.49
N SER A 220 -17.60 12.57 7.38
CA SER A 220 -18.55 11.67 6.72
C SER A 220 -18.69 12.01 5.23
N LEU A 221 -19.30 11.11 4.45
CA LEU A 221 -19.66 11.39 3.06
C LEU A 221 -20.64 12.57 2.95
N VAL A 222 -21.60 12.67 3.87
CA VAL A 222 -22.57 13.78 3.89
C VAL A 222 -21.87 15.11 4.13
N ALA A 223 -20.92 15.17 5.07
CA ALA A 223 -20.13 16.37 5.30
C ALA A 223 -19.26 16.75 4.09
N ALA A 224 -18.77 15.76 3.33
CA ALA A 224 -18.09 16.03 2.06
C ALA A 224 -19.05 16.62 1.03
N LEU A 225 -20.25 16.06 0.90
CA LEU A 225 -21.27 16.54 -0.03
C LEU A 225 -21.77 17.96 0.33
N GLU A 226 -22.01 18.24 1.61
CA GLU A 226 -22.38 19.57 2.11
C GLU A 226 -21.30 20.62 1.81
N ALA A 227 -20.03 20.26 1.98
CA ALA A 227 -18.91 21.18 1.72
C ALA A 227 -18.66 21.39 0.23
N ILE A 228 -18.74 20.31 -0.56
CA ILE A 228 -18.41 20.34 -1.99
C ILE A 228 -19.57 20.89 -2.81
N TYR A 229 -20.81 20.60 -2.43
CA TYR A 229 -22.04 21.02 -3.08
C TYR A 229 -22.96 21.85 -2.16
N PRO A 230 -22.54 23.07 -1.76
CA PRO A 230 -23.34 23.92 -0.87
C PRO A 230 -24.66 24.40 -1.50
N GLU A 231 -24.82 24.26 -2.81
CA GLU A 231 -26.04 24.61 -3.54
C GLU A 231 -27.20 23.63 -3.35
N PHE A 232 -26.94 22.41 -2.84
CA PHE A 232 -27.99 21.44 -2.55
C PHE A 232 -28.27 21.36 -1.06
N GLU A 233 -29.54 21.21 -0.70
CA GLU A 233 -29.93 20.88 0.66
C GLU A 233 -29.72 19.39 0.92
N TRP A 234 -28.67 19.07 1.68
CA TRP A 234 -28.35 17.71 2.07
C TRP A 234 -29.07 17.35 3.38
N ASP A 235 -30.10 16.51 3.28
CA ASP A 235 -30.67 15.85 4.46
C ASP A 235 -30.04 14.47 4.63
N ILE A 236 -29.44 14.21 5.79
CA ILE A 236 -28.85 12.90 6.10
C ILE A 236 -29.87 11.76 5.99
N SER A 237 -31.16 12.04 6.21
CA SER A 237 -32.23 11.04 6.20
C SER A 237 -32.58 10.57 4.79
N THR A 238 -32.37 11.44 3.80
CA THR A 238 -32.55 11.12 2.38
C THR A 238 -31.23 10.73 1.72
N THR A 239 -30.10 11.21 2.24
CA THR A 239 -28.75 10.99 1.69
C THR A 239 -28.10 9.71 2.22
N ARG A 240 -28.62 9.09 3.30
CA ARG A 240 -28.08 7.84 3.86
C ARG A 240 -29.20 6.86 4.20
N SER A 241 -29.11 5.66 3.66
CA SER A 241 -29.98 4.52 4.02
C SER A 241 -29.83 4.06 5.48
N HIS A 242 -28.77 4.48 6.16
CA HIS A 242 -28.57 4.27 7.60
C HIS A 242 -27.98 5.52 8.23
N VAL A 243 -28.79 6.16 9.08
CA VAL A 243 -28.39 7.33 9.86
C VAL A 243 -27.59 6.87 11.08
N PRO A 244 -26.32 7.29 11.25
CA PRO A 244 -25.48 6.84 12.35
C PRO A 244 -26.11 7.17 13.71
N GLN A 245 -25.95 6.30 14.71
CA GLN A 245 -26.53 6.51 16.05
C GLN A 245 -26.05 7.80 16.73
N SER A 246 -24.88 8.33 16.34
CA SER A 246 -24.38 9.63 16.81
C SER A 246 -25.22 10.81 16.32
N TYR A 247 -25.87 10.72 15.15
CA TYR A 247 -26.76 11.76 14.63
C TYR A 247 -27.98 11.94 15.54
N TRP A 248 -28.56 10.83 16.00
CA TRP A 248 -29.67 10.81 16.95
C TRP A 248 -29.29 11.21 18.38
N LYS A 249 -28.00 11.39 18.69
CA LYS A 249 -27.58 11.89 20.02
C LYS A 249 -27.66 13.40 20.14
N ASP A 250 -27.80 14.12 19.03
CA ASP A 250 -28.05 15.55 19.02
C ASP A 250 -29.56 15.82 19.12
N PRO A 251 -30.06 16.47 20.20
CA PRO A 251 -31.47 16.78 20.36
C PRO A 251 -32.04 17.65 19.23
N SER A 252 -31.20 18.45 18.57
CA SER A 252 -31.59 19.32 17.45
C SER A 252 -31.99 18.50 16.22
N ASN A 253 -31.36 17.34 16.03
CA ASN A 253 -31.65 16.42 14.94
C ASN A 253 -32.91 15.59 15.20
N GLN A 254 -33.23 15.32 16.47
CA GLN A 254 -34.48 14.62 16.85
C GLN A 254 -35.71 15.50 16.54
N ARG A 255 -35.62 16.81 16.80
CA ARG A 255 -36.71 17.78 16.56
C ARG A 255 -37.08 17.98 15.09
N LYS A 256 -36.25 17.51 14.15
CA LYS A 256 -36.57 17.58 12.71
C LYS A 256 -37.51 16.45 12.26
N PHE A 257 -37.76 15.45 13.12
CA PHE A 257 -38.55 14.25 12.80
C PHE A 257 -39.79 14.05 13.71
N PHE A 258 -40.07 15.00 14.61
CA PHE A 258 -41.27 15.06 15.47
C PHE A 258 -41.91 16.44 15.32
#